data_AF-A0A2V8UUG3-F1
#
_entry.id   AF-A0A2V8UUG3-F1
#
_cell.length_a   1.000
_cell.length_b   1.000
_cell.length_c   1.000
_cell.angle_alpha   90.00
_cell.angle_beta   90.00
_cell.angle_gamma   90.00
#
_symmetry.space_group_name_H-M   'P 1'
#
loop_
_entity.id
_entity.type
_entity.pdbx_description
1 polymer ?
#
loop_
_entity_poly.entity_id
_entity_poly.type
_entity_poly.pdbx_seq_one_letter_code
_entity_poly.pdbx_strand_id
1 'polypeptide(L)'
;MSYTSETPFDNIESSHQYVSLLAEAIEEARRDVEEEIMLSIGEKAERRKEALQIVAYNLEKLSSHIKTSGRILNDLRTLRRLLMAEREKAAVVAAGSRRG
;
A
#
# COMPACT_ATOMS: atom_id res chain seq x y z
N MET A 1 -11.98 5.39 23.25
CA MET A 1 -11.78 3.98 22.87
C MET A 1 -10.92 3.96 21.61
N SER A 2 -9.74 3.32 21.62
CA SER A 2 -9.00 3.04 20.40
C SER A 2 -9.72 1.93 19.66
N TYR A 3 -10.35 2.24 18.53
CA TYR A 3 -11.01 1.25 17.70
C TYR A 3 -9.95 0.32 17.08
N THR A 4 -9.99 -0.97 17.44
CA THR A 4 -9.17 -2.01 16.82
C THR A 4 -9.93 -2.49 15.58
N SER A 5 -9.31 -2.41 14.41
CA SER A 5 -9.92 -2.87 13.15
C SER A 5 -10.07 -4.39 13.14
N GLU A 6 -11.27 -4.87 12.90
CA GLU A 6 -11.64 -6.27 12.66
C GLU A 6 -11.30 -6.72 11.23
N THR A 7 -11.33 -5.79 10.27
CA THR A 7 -10.96 -6.02 8.87
C THR A 7 -9.85 -5.08 8.41
N PRO A 8 -9.11 -5.44 7.35
CA PRO A 8 -8.10 -4.55 6.78
C PRO A 8 -8.68 -3.23 6.27
N PHE A 9 -9.99 -3.14 6.04
CA PHE A 9 -10.65 -2.00 5.40
C PHE A 9 -11.39 -1.08 6.36
N ASP A 10 -11.36 -1.34 7.67
CA ASP A 10 -12.18 -0.57 8.62
C ASP A 10 -11.69 0.87 8.79
N ASN A 11 -10.40 1.14 8.58
CA ASN A 11 -9.85 2.47 8.59
C ASN A 11 -8.62 2.63 7.68
N ILE A 12 -8.15 3.87 7.54
CA ILE A 12 -7.02 4.22 6.68
C ILE A 12 -5.71 3.59 7.21
N GLU A 13 -5.57 3.42 8.53
CA GLU A 13 -4.39 2.78 9.11
C GLU A 13 -4.27 1.31 8.72
N SER A 14 -5.35 0.55 8.89
CA SER A 14 -5.43 -0.86 8.51
C SER A 14 -5.31 -1.02 6.98
N SER A 15 -5.92 -0.12 6.21
CA SER A 15 -5.85 -0.15 4.74
C SER A 15 -4.43 0.08 4.24
N HIS A 16 -3.69 1.02 4.85
CA HIS A 16 -2.28 1.24 4.52
C HIS A 16 -1.44 0.00 4.82
N GLN A 17 -1.65 -0.65 5.97
CA GLN A 17 -0.93 -1.89 6.32
C GLN A 17 -1.22 -3.02 5.33
N TYR A 18 -2.48 -3.19 4.93
CA TYR A 18 -2.86 -4.15 3.89
C TYR A 18 -2.15 -3.89 2.56
N VAL A 19 -2.16 -2.64 2.09
CA VAL A 19 -1.52 -2.26 0.83
C VAL A 19 0.00 -2.47 0.88
N SER A 20 0.64 -2.29 2.04
CA SER A 20 2.06 -2.63 2.23
C SER A 20 2.32 -4.13 2.07
N LEU A 21 1.54 -4.98 2.76
CA LEU A 21 1.67 -6.44 2.65
C LEU A 21 1.37 -6.94 1.22
N LEU A 22 0.37 -6.35 0.57
CA LEU A 22 0.04 -6.66 -0.82
C LEU A 22 1.20 -6.29 -1.76
N ALA A 23 1.87 -5.16 -1.53
CA ALA A 23 3.04 -4.78 -2.32
C ALA A 23 4.18 -5.79 -2.19
N GLU A 24 4.42 -6.31 -0.99
CA GLU A 24 5.42 -7.35 -0.74
C GLU A 24 5.09 -8.65 -1.48
N ALA A 25 3.84 -9.12 -1.38
CA ALA A 25 3.40 -10.33 -2.07
C ALA A 25 3.49 -10.21 -3.60
N ILE A 26 3.20 -9.03 -4.17
CA ILE A 26 3.34 -8.79 -5.61
C ILE A 26 4.82 -8.83 -6.03
N GLU A 27 5.72 -8.26 -5.23
CA GLU A 27 7.15 -8.28 -5.51
C GLU A 27 7.75 -9.69 -5.42
N GLU A 28 7.29 -10.50 -4.46
CA GLU A 28 7.64 -11.93 -4.36
C GLU A 28 7.19 -12.68 -5.61
N ALA A 29 5.91 -12.56 -5.99
CA ALA A 29 5.39 -13.19 -7.20
C ALA A 29 6.12 -12.73 -8.48
N ARG A 30 6.58 -11.47 -8.54
CA ARG A 30 7.38 -10.98 -9.67
C ARG A 30 8.73 -11.69 -9.75
N ARG A 31 9.42 -11.87 -8.61
CA ARG A 31 10.70 -12.58 -8.55
C ARG A 31 10.57 -14.04 -8.98
N ASP A 32 9.53 -14.73 -8.51
CA ASP A 32 9.27 -16.12 -8.90
C ASP A 32 9.08 -16.25 -10.42
N VAL A 33 8.34 -15.32 -11.04
CA VAL A 33 8.15 -15.27 -12.50
C VAL A 33 9.46 -14.96 -13.23
N GLU A 34 10.27 -14.04 -12.71
CA GLU A 34 11.61 -13.74 -13.28
C GLU A 34 12.52 -14.97 -13.25
N GLU A 35 12.49 -15.76 -12.17
CA GLU A 35 13.20 -17.03 -12.07
C GLU A 35 12.71 -18.05 -13.11
N GLU A 36 11.39 -18.20 -13.29
CA GLU A 36 10.82 -19.07 -14.32
C GLU A 36 11.23 -18.67 -15.75
N ILE A 37 11.36 -17.36 -16.02
CA ILE A 37 11.86 -16.85 -17.30
C ILE A 37 13.30 -17.31 -17.54
N MET A 38 14.16 -17.23 -16.52
CA MET A 38 15.57 -17.65 -16.64
C MET A 38 15.72 -19.15 -16.88
N LEU A 39 14.81 -19.96 -16.32
CA LEU A 39 14.82 -21.43 -16.44
C LEU A 39 14.23 -21.93 -17.78
N SER A 40 13.58 -21.07 -18.55
CA SER A 40 12.91 -21.44 -19.80
C SER A 40 13.91 -21.55 -20.97
N ILE A 41 14.37 -22.79 -21.28
CA ILE A 41 15.36 -23.09 -22.33
C ILE A 41 14.76 -24.01 -23.43
N GLY A 42 15.01 -23.69 -24.71
CA GLY A 42 14.67 -24.51 -25.89
C GLY A 42 13.51 -23.95 -26.75
N GLU A 43 13.34 -24.44 -27.99
CA GLU A 43 12.35 -23.90 -28.95
C GLU A 43 10.89 -23.94 -28.46
N LYS A 44 10.50 -24.99 -27.71
CA LYS A 44 9.16 -25.06 -27.10
C LYS A 44 8.98 -24.12 -25.90
N ALA A 45 10.08 -23.59 -25.36
CA ALA A 45 10.07 -22.67 -24.24
C ALA A 45 9.89 -21.20 -24.66
N GLU A 46 10.06 -20.86 -25.95
CA GLU A 46 10.01 -19.45 -26.39
C GLU A 46 8.62 -18.83 -26.19
N ARG A 47 7.54 -19.53 -26.60
CA ARG A 47 6.17 -19.04 -26.37
C ARG A 47 5.83 -18.95 -24.87
N ARG A 48 6.34 -19.86 -24.04
CA ARG A 48 6.16 -19.81 -22.58
C ARG A 48 6.89 -18.59 -22.01
N LYS A 49 8.12 -18.34 -22.46
CA LYS A 49 8.93 -17.20 -22.06
C LYS A 49 8.26 -15.87 -22.43
N GLU A 50 7.72 -15.75 -23.65
CA GLU A 50 6.93 -14.57 -24.06
C GLU A 50 5.72 -14.34 -23.13
N ALA A 51 4.99 -15.41 -22.80
CA ALA A 51 3.87 -15.31 -21.87
C ALA A 51 4.32 -14.87 -20.47
N LEU A 52 5.40 -15.43 -19.95
CA LEU A 52 5.97 -15.05 -18.66
C LEU A 52 6.47 -13.59 -18.64
N GLN A 53 7.03 -13.10 -19.74
CA GLN A 53 7.41 -11.68 -19.87
C GLN A 53 6.20 -10.75 -19.77
N ILE A 54 5.07 -11.12 -20.37
CA ILE A 54 3.80 -10.37 -20.24
C ILE A 54 3.31 -10.39 -18.78
N VAL A 55 3.43 -11.52 -18.08
CA VAL A 55 3.08 -11.64 -16.66
C VAL A 55 3.98 -10.74 -15.81
N ALA A 56 5.30 -10.79 -15.99
CA ALA A 56 6.26 -9.96 -15.28
C ALA A 56 5.98 -8.46 -15.49
N TYR A 57 5.67 -8.05 -16.72
CA TYR A 57 5.27 -6.67 -17.03
C TYR A 57 4.01 -6.24 -16.27
N ASN A 58 2.98 -7.09 -16.23
CA ASN A 58 1.75 -6.78 -15.51
C ASN A 58 1.95 -6.74 -13.98
N LEU A 59 2.82 -7.60 -13.44
CA LEU A 59 3.20 -7.58 -12.01
C LEU A 59 3.96 -6.30 -11.66
N GLU A 60 4.89 -5.85 -12.50
CA GLU A 60 5.59 -4.58 -12.33
C GLU A 60 4.62 -3.39 -12.35
N LYS A 61 3.69 -3.38 -13.32
CA LYS A 61 2.64 -2.35 -13.40
C LYS A 61 1.76 -2.35 -12.16
N LEU A 62 1.35 -3.52 -11.68
CA LEU A 62 0.55 -3.66 -10.47
C LEU A 62 1.32 -3.15 -9.24
N SER A 63 2.59 -3.52 -9.08
CA SER A 63 3.47 -3.05 -8.00
C SER A 63 3.54 -1.52 -7.96
N SER A 64 3.72 -0.87 -9.12
CA SER A 64 3.74 0.59 -9.22
C SER A 64 2.44 1.24 -8.73
N HIS A 65 1.28 0.69 -9.13
CA HIS A 65 -0.02 1.19 -8.68
C HIS A 65 -0.24 1.00 -7.18
N ILE A 66 0.15 -0.14 -6.62
CA ILE A 66 0.02 -0.42 -5.18
C ILE A 66 0.95 0.47 -4.36
N LYS A 67 2.21 0.66 -4.78
CA LYS A 67 3.15 1.60 -4.13
C LYS A 67 2.60 3.03 -4.14
N THR A 68 2.02 3.47 -5.25
CA THR A 68 1.40 4.79 -5.36
C THR A 68 0.21 4.94 -4.41
N SER A 69 -0.66 3.92 -4.37
CA SER A 69 -1.81 3.88 -3.44
C SER A 69 -1.35 3.91 -1.97
N GLY A 70 -0.28 3.18 -1.63
CA GLY A 70 0.32 3.18 -0.30
C GLY A 70 0.81 4.56 0.13
N ARG A 71 1.49 5.30 -0.76
CA ARG A 71 1.91 6.68 -0.49
C ARG A 71 0.71 7.59 -0.20
N ILE A 72 -0.33 7.54 -1.04
CA ILE A 72 -1.55 8.33 -0.84
C ILE A 72 -2.19 8.01 0.52
N LEU A 73 -2.29 6.73 0.89
CA LEU A 73 -2.83 6.33 2.19
C LEU A 73 -1.99 6.85 3.36
N ASN A 74 -0.66 6.84 3.23
CA ASN A 74 0.23 7.42 4.24
C ASN A 74 0.05 8.94 4.38
N ASP A 75 -0.09 9.64 3.27
CA ASP A 75 -0.34 11.09 3.25
C ASP A 75 -1.66 11.42 3.93
N LEU A 76 -2.72 10.67 3.62
CA LEU A 76 -4.03 10.81 4.28
C LEU A 76 -3.96 10.55 5.79
N ARG A 77 -3.20 9.52 6.23
CA ARG A 77 -2.96 9.25 7.66
C ARG A 77 -2.28 10.45 8.33
N THR A 78 -1.30 11.05 7.67
CA THR A 78 -0.55 12.20 8.18
C THR A 78 -1.45 13.43 8.30
N LEU A 79 -2.21 13.75 7.24
CA LEU A 79 -3.16 14.87 7.24
C LEU A 79 -4.22 14.71 8.34
N ARG A 80 -4.77 13.50 8.53
CA ARG A 80 -5.75 13.24 9.59
C ARG A 80 -5.19 13.54 10.98
N ARG A 81 -3.94 13.15 11.25
CA ARG A 81 -3.26 13.41 12.53
C ARG A 81 -3.03 14.90 12.75
N LEU A 82 -2.59 15.61 11.72
CA LEU A 82 -2.37 17.07 11.80
C LEU A 82 -3.68 17.82 12.09
N LEU A 83 -4.75 17.51 11.35
CA LEU A 83 -6.05 18.14 11.54
C LEU A 83 -6.64 17.87 12.95
N MET A 84 -6.48 16.66 13.49
CA MET A 84 -6.92 16.36 14.85
C MET A 84 -6.10 17.14 15.90
N ALA A 85 -4.78 17.20 15.74
CA ALA A 85 -3.91 17.96 16.62
C ALA A 85 -4.24 19.47 16.60
N GLU A 86 -4.59 20.02 15.43
CA GLU A 86 -5.03 21.41 15.30
C GLU A 86 -6.37 21.66 16.03
N ARG A 87 -7.33 20.74 15.90
CA ARG A 87 -8.62 20.82 16.60
C ARG A 87 -8.45 20.75 18.12
N GLU A 88 -7.58 19.89 18.63
CA GLU A 88 -7.26 19.79 20.05
C GLU A 88 -6.65 21.09 20.58
N LYS A 89 -5.67 21.65 19.87
CA LYS A 89 -5.08 22.96 20.21
C LYS A 89 -6.13 24.07 20.26
N ALA A 90 -7.00 24.15 19.25
CA ALA A 90 -8.07 25.14 19.21
C ALA A 90 -9.06 24.99 20.38
N ALA A 91 -9.40 23.74 20.76
CA ALA A 91 -10.27 23.46 21.89
C ALA A 91 -9.66 23.91 23.23
N VAL A 92 -8.36 23.69 23.44
CA VAL A 92 -7.63 24.15 24.63
C VAL A 92 -7.65 25.67 24.76
N VAL A 93 -7.37 26.39 23.66
CA VAL A 93 -7.42 27.86 23.62
C VAL A 93 -8.83 28.37 23.95
N ALA A 94 -9.86 27.79 23.34
CA ALA A 94 -11.25 28.18 23.58
C ALA A 94 -11.77 27.84 24.99
N ALA A 95 -11.18 26.85 25.67
CA ALA A 95 -11.48 26.54 27.07
C ALA A 95 -10.78 27.50 28.03
N GLY A 96 -9.55 27.94 27.71
CA GLY A 96 -8.82 28.96 28.46
C GLY A 96 -9.52 30.32 28.45
N SER A 97 -9.99 30.77 27.28
CA SER A 97 -10.74 32.03 27.15
C SER A 97 -12.10 32.04 27.84
N ARG A 98 -12.66 30.89 28.25
CA ARG A 98 -13.95 30.82 28.96
C ARG A 98 -13.82 30.81 30.48
N ARG A 99 -12.60 30.77 31.02
CA ARG A 99 -12.31 30.72 32.46
C ARG A 99 -11.66 32.01 33.01
N GLY A 100 -11.36 32.98 32.17
CA GLY A 100 -10.89 34.33 32.55
C GLY A 100 -11.97 35.37 32.25
#